data_AF-A0A7Z7JII7-F1
#
_entry.id   AF-A0A7Z7JII7-F1
#
_cell.length_a   1.000
_cell.length_b   1.000
_cell.length_c   1.000
_cell.angle_alpha   90.00
_cell.angle_beta   90.00
_cell.angle_gamma   90.00
#
_symmetry.space_group_name_H-M   'P 1'
#
loop_
_entity.id
_entity.type
_entity.pdbx_description
1 polymer ?
#
loop_
_entity_poly.entity_id
_entity_poly.type
_entity_poly.pdbx_seq_one_letter_code
_entity_poly.pdbx_strand_id
1 'polypeptide(L)'
;MAAFSWEPPVCDRAEENAPIGEIGVGNNGIKTHMKCQCDCCDYFTLDTKGHWEICPVCFWEDEAWGLNKPDHESGANHGLTLRQARENFARLGASSARWLQHVLPAEARGRFPQAARTL
;
A
#
# COMPACT_ATOMS: atom_id res chain seq x y z
N MET A 1 -7.44 -30.30 -9.33
CA MET A 1 -7.15 -28.88 -9.64
C MET A 1 -6.80 -28.22 -8.32
N ALA A 2 -5.51 -28.05 -8.02
CA ALA A 2 -5.12 -27.34 -6.80
C ALA A 2 -5.23 -25.84 -7.09
N ALA A 3 -6.15 -25.15 -6.43
CA ALA A 3 -6.12 -23.70 -6.37
C ALA A 3 -4.79 -23.33 -5.69
N PHE A 4 -3.91 -22.66 -6.41
CA PHE A 4 -2.76 -22.01 -5.78
C PHE A 4 -3.34 -20.87 -4.95
N SER A 5 -3.60 -21.12 -3.67
CA SER A 5 -3.90 -20.06 -2.72
C SER A 5 -2.62 -19.22 -2.60
N TRP A 6 -2.54 -18.16 -3.39
CA TRP A 6 -1.53 -17.13 -3.16
C TRP A 6 -1.89 -16.46 -1.84
N GLU A 7 -1.16 -16.82 -0.79
CA GLU A 7 -1.17 -16.05 0.45
C GLU A 7 -0.35 -14.79 0.20
N PRO A 8 -0.92 -13.59 0.37
CA PRO A 8 -0.15 -12.39 0.22
C PRO A 8 0.97 -12.42 1.26
N PRO A 9 2.20 -12.05 0.86
CA PRO A 9 3.32 -12.05 1.77
C PRO A 9 3.02 -11.10 2.94
N VAL A 10 3.31 -11.56 4.15
CA VAL A 10 3.14 -10.76 5.36
C VAL A 10 4.18 -9.65 5.31
N CYS A 11 3.72 -8.42 5.08
CA CYS A 11 4.52 -7.26 5.39
C CYS A 11 4.48 -7.06 6.90
N ASP A 12 5.56 -7.43 7.58
CA ASP A 12 5.70 -7.10 9.00
C ASP A 12 5.61 -5.57 9.14
N ARG A 13 4.83 -5.12 10.13
CA ARG A 13 4.93 -3.72 10.57
C ARG A 13 6.37 -3.53 11.05
N ALA A 14 6.91 -2.35 10.80
CA ALA A 14 8.18 -1.91 11.35
C ALA A 14 8.32 -2.21 12.85
N GLU A 15 8.88 -3.35 13.21
CA GLU A 15 9.47 -3.50 14.52
C GLU A 15 10.86 -2.87 14.42
N GLU A 16 11.17 -1.96 15.34
CA GLU A 16 12.52 -1.46 15.52
C GLU A 16 13.43 -2.69 15.69
N ASN A 17 14.23 -3.01 14.66
CA ASN A 17 15.12 -4.19 14.52
C ASN A 17 14.58 -5.45 13.79
N ALA A 18 13.41 -5.42 13.13
CA ALA A 18 13.02 -6.52 12.24
C ALA A 18 13.96 -6.60 11.01
N PRO A 19 14.40 -7.81 10.58
CA PRO A 19 15.08 -7.95 9.31
C PRO A 19 14.13 -7.47 8.20
N ILE A 20 14.60 -6.57 7.34
CA ILE A 20 13.95 -6.19 6.08
C ILE A 20 13.29 -7.42 5.47
N GLY A 21 11.96 -7.38 5.28
CA GLY A 21 11.10 -8.55 5.02
C GLY A 21 11.71 -9.60 4.10
N GLU A 22 11.48 -10.87 4.42
CA GLU A 22 12.16 -12.03 3.84
C GLU A 22 12.43 -11.91 2.33
N ILE A 23 13.71 -12.06 1.99
CA ILE A 23 14.28 -12.12 0.66
C ILE A 23 13.62 -13.24 -0.16
N GLY A 24 12.66 -12.89 -1.01
CA GLY A 24 12.32 -13.71 -2.17
C GLY A 24 13.54 -13.78 -3.10
N VAL A 25 14.37 -14.81 -2.97
CA VAL A 25 15.52 -15.03 -3.86
C VAL A 25 15.01 -15.52 -5.21
N GLY A 26 14.79 -14.59 -6.15
CA GLY A 26 14.64 -14.95 -7.55
C GLY A 26 15.92 -15.59 -8.09
N ASN A 27 15.79 -16.43 -9.12
CA ASN A 27 16.87 -17.25 -9.72
C ASN A 27 18.11 -16.49 -10.22
N ASN A 28 18.13 -15.15 -10.15
CA ASN A 28 19.21 -14.27 -10.62
C ASN A 28 19.95 -13.52 -9.50
N GLY A 29 19.69 -13.81 -8.21
CA GLY A 29 20.42 -13.21 -7.09
C GLY A 29 20.09 -11.74 -6.77
N ILE A 30 19.06 -11.16 -7.40
CA ILE A 30 18.57 -9.82 -7.08
C ILE A 30 17.70 -9.89 -5.82
N LYS A 31 18.09 -9.19 -4.76
CA LYS A 31 17.28 -9.01 -3.55
C LYS A 31 16.09 -8.11 -3.90
N THR A 32 14.93 -8.70 -4.23
CA THR A 32 13.69 -7.93 -4.34
C THR A 32 13.06 -7.83 -2.96
N HIS A 33 13.06 -6.62 -2.39
CA HIS A 33 12.29 -6.34 -1.20
C HIS A 33 10.81 -6.57 -1.51
N MET A 34 10.16 -7.40 -0.70
CA MET A 34 8.74 -7.63 -0.84
C MET A 34 8.00 -6.34 -0.52
N LYS A 35 7.26 -5.80 -1.48
CA LYS A 35 6.47 -4.57 -1.25
C LYS A 35 5.30 -4.88 -0.33
N CYS A 36 4.94 -3.91 0.50
CA CYS A 36 3.80 -3.95 1.39
C CYS A 36 2.58 -3.30 0.74
N GLN A 37 1.40 -3.77 1.14
CA GLN A 37 0.14 -3.38 0.54
C GLN A 37 -0.37 -2.04 1.08
N CYS A 38 -0.52 -1.02 0.23
CA CYS A 38 -1.10 0.27 0.63
C CYS A 38 -2.51 0.10 1.20
N ASP A 39 -2.82 0.75 2.33
CA ASP A 39 -4.13 0.64 2.99
C ASP A 39 -5.25 1.36 2.22
N CYS A 40 -4.89 2.30 1.34
CA CYS A 40 -5.83 3.07 0.53
C CYS A 40 -6.16 2.39 -0.81
N CYS A 41 -5.15 1.97 -1.60
CA CYS A 41 -5.40 1.53 -2.98
C CYS A 41 -5.22 0.03 -3.24
N ASP A 42 -4.82 -0.73 -2.22
CA ASP A 42 -4.62 -2.18 -2.27
C ASP A 42 -3.48 -2.66 -3.18
N TYR A 43 -2.69 -1.75 -3.76
CA TYR A 43 -1.45 -2.07 -4.48
C TYR A 43 -0.29 -2.32 -3.52
N PHE A 44 0.59 -3.26 -3.88
CA PHE A 44 1.84 -3.54 -3.17
C PHE A 44 2.93 -2.59 -3.66
N THR A 45 3.09 -1.45 -2.97
CA THR A 45 3.98 -0.36 -3.41
C THR A 45 4.93 0.16 -2.34
N LEU A 46 4.61 -0.06 -1.06
CA LEU A 46 5.41 0.45 0.06
C LEU A 46 6.59 -0.50 0.30
N ASP A 47 7.76 0.00 0.68
CA ASP A 47 8.86 -0.88 1.08
C ASP A 47 8.59 -1.49 2.46
N THR A 48 8.03 -0.73 3.40
CA THR A 48 7.75 -1.20 4.76
C THR A 48 6.47 -0.55 5.31
N LYS A 49 5.70 -1.31 6.10
CA LYS A 49 4.52 -0.79 6.81
C LYS A 49 4.89 -0.03 8.07
N GLY A 50 4.20 1.10 8.31
CA GLY A 50 4.36 1.96 9.47
C GLY A 50 5.50 2.97 9.36
N HIS A 51 6.10 3.15 8.18
CA HIS A 51 7.24 4.05 7.96
C HIS A 51 6.89 5.38 7.26
N TRP A 52 5.61 5.78 7.26
CA TRP A 52 5.19 7.07 6.71
C TRP A 52 5.51 7.22 5.21
N GLU A 53 5.57 6.10 4.50
CA GLU A 53 5.83 6.09 3.07
C GLU A 53 4.61 6.56 2.29
N ILE A 54 4.84 7.36 1.25
CA ILE A 54 3.78 7.83 0.35
C ILE A 54 3.60 6.82 -0.78
N CYS A 55 2.40 6.26 -0.90
CA CYS A 55 2.07 5.36 -1.99
C CYS A 55 2.09 6.10 -3.34
N PRO A 56 2.92 5.70 -4.31
CA PRO A 56 2.97 6.37 -5.61
C PRO A 56 1.70 6.17 -6.44
N VAL A 57 0.88 5.15 -6.14
CA VAL A 57 -0.33 4.85 -6.92
C VAL A 57 -1.51 5.74 -6.53
N CYS A 58 -1.65 6.08 -5.25
CA CYS A 58 -2.80 6.86 -4.77
C CYS A 58 -2.44 8.10 -3.96
N PHE A 59 -1.16 8.29 -3.62
CA PHE A 59 -0.68 9.41 -2.80
C PHE A 59 -1.26 9.45 -1.38
N TRP A 60 -1.55 8.28 -0.81
CA TRP A 60 -1.81 8.12 0.63
C TRP A 60 -0.47 7.91 1.35
N GLU A 61 -0.21 8.69 2.40
CA GLU A 61 0.89 8.45 3.32
C GLU A 61 0.50 7.36 4.32
N ASP A 62 1.31 6.30 4.38
CA ASP A 62 1.10 5.18 5.28
C ASP A 62 1.11 5.62 6.74
N GLU A 63 0.26 5.02 7.57
CA GLU A 63 0.13 5.41 8.98
C GLU A 63 0.20 4.20 9.91
N ALA A 64 0.70 4.42 11.13
CA ALA A 64 0.83 3.38 12.14
C ALA A 64 -0.50 2.66 12.47
N TRP A 65 -1.62 3.39 12.44
CA TRP A 65 -2.94 2.83 12.76
C TRP A 65 -3.56 2.08 11.58
N GLY A 66 -3.40 2.60 10.37
CA GLY A 66 -3.87 1.99 9.12
C GLY A 66 -5.28 1.42 9.20
N LEU A 67 -5.44 0.17 8.75
CA LEU A 67 -6.70 -0.58 8.78
C LEU A 67 -7.33 -0.76 10.17
N ASN A 68 -6.59 -0.58 11.27
CA ASN A 68 -7.16 -0.72 12.62
C ASN A 68 -8.06 0.45 13.01
N LYS A 69 -7.88 1.62 12.39
CA LYS A 69 -8.65 2.84 12.68
C LYS A 69 -9.05 3.56 11.38
N PRO A 70 -9.87 2.93 10.52
CA PRO A 70 -10.12 3.43 9.16
C PRO A 70 -10.92 4.73 9.13
N ASP A 71 -11.61 5.05 10.21
CA ASP A 71 -12.46 6.24 10.37
C ASP A 71 -11.82 7.33 11.23
N HIS A 72 -10.56 7.14 11.66
CA HIS A 72 -9.80 8.19 12.35
C HIS A 72 -9.24 9.18 11.33
N GLU A 73 -9.35 10.49 11.62
CA GLU A 73 -8.77 11.52 10.76
C GLU A 73 -7.24 11.44 10.79
N SER A 74 -6.63 11.41 9.60
CA SER A 74 -5.20 11.39 9.45
C SER A 74 -4.64 12.81 9.43
N GLY A 75 -3.72 13.12 10.35
CA GLY A 75 -2.98 14.39 10.29
C GLY A 75 -2.08 14.47 9.06
N ALA A 76 -1.38 13.38 8.73
CA ALA A 76 -0.50 13.27 7.57
C ALA A 76 -1.27 13.44 6.24
N ASN A 77 -2.47 12.86 6.16
CA ASN A 77 -3.33 12.92 4.99
C ASN A 77 -4.37 14.06 5.08
N HIS A 78 -4.04 15.13 5.80
CA HIS A 78 -4.78 16.40 5.80
C HIS A 78 -6.25 16.30 6.22
N GLY A 79 -6.53 15.52 7.25
CA GLY A 79 -7.86 15.33 7.83
C GLY A 79 -8.70 14.26 7.13
N LEU A 80 -8.20 13.61 6.08
CA LEU A 80 -8.91 12.49 5.46
C LEU A 80 -8.87 11.25 6.37
N THR A 81 -9.98 10.53 6.43
CA THR A 81 -9.98 9.16 6.96
C THR A 81 -9.53 8.18 5.90
N LEU A 82 -9.05 7.01 6.31
CA LEU A 82 -8.68 5.95 5.37
C LEU A 82 -9.89 5.51 4.53
N ARG A 83 -11.09 5.43 5.13
CA ARG A 83 -12.31 5.09 4.40
C ARG A 83 -12.60 6.09 3.28
N GLN A 84 -12.54 7.39 3.59
CA GLN A 84 -12.71 8.44 2.58
C GLN A 84 -11.66 8.36 1.48
N ALA A 85 -10.40 8.08 1.83
CA ALA A 85 -9.34 7.93 0.84
C ALA A 85 -9.55 6.73 -0.10
N ARG A 86 -10.06 5.59 0.42
CA ARG A 86 -10.43 4.43 -0.41
C ARG A 86 -11.58 4.76 -1.36
N GLU A 87 -12.61 5.44 -0.87
CA GLU A 87 -13.73 5.91 -1.70
C GLU A 87 -13.25 6.89 -2.79
N ASN A 88 -12.36 7.81 -2.43
CA ASN A 88 -11.73 8.71 -3.39
C ASN A 88 -10.90 7.95 -4.41
N PHE A 89 -10.12 6.94 -4.00
CA PHE A 89 -9.33 6.16 -4.94
C PHE A 89 -10.21 5.39 -5.94
N ALA A 90 -11.31 4.80 -5.47
CA ALA A 90 -12.28 4.12 -6.34
C ALA A 90 -12.90 5.07 -7.38
N ARG A 91 -13.12 6.35 -7.01
CA ARG A 91 -13.75 7.36 -7.89
C ARG A 91 -12.79 8.14 -8.77
N LEU A 92 -11.60 8.45 -8.25
CA LEU A 92 -10.66 9.43 -8.81
C LEU A 92 -9.33 8.78 -9.23
N GLY A 93 -9.01 7.59 -8.71
CA GLY A 93 -7.69 6.99 -8.83
C GLY A 93 -6.63 7.65 -7.95
N ALA A 94 -7.03 8.45 -6.96
CA ALA A 94 -6.16 9.11 -5.97
C ALA A 94 -6.83 9.16 -4.59
N SER A 95 -6.06 9.24 -3.50
CA SER A 95 -6.55 9.39 -2.13
C SER A 95 -7.33 10.70 -1.93
N SER A 96 -7.02 11.70 -2.75
CA SER A 96 -7.68 13.00 -2.77
C SER A 96 -7.54 13.66 -4.14
N ALA A 97 -8.55 14.44 -4.54
CA ALA A 97 -8.51 15.20 -5.79
C ALA A 97 -7.31 16.14 -5.90
N ARG A 98 -6.82 16.67 -4.76
CA ARG A 98 -5.65 17.58 -4.71
C ARG A 98 -4.36 16.93 -5.20
N TRP A 99 -4.29 15.60 -5.23
CA TRP A 99 -3.06 14.84 -5.52
C TRP A 99 -3.06 14.17 -6.90
N LEU A 100 -4.05 14.44 -7.74
CA LEU A 100 -4.18 13.82 -9.07
C LEU A 100 -2.93 13.97 -9.96
N GLN A 101 -2.19 15.08 -9.83
CA GLN A 101 -0.97 15.30 -10.61
C GLN A 101 0.26 14.52 -10.10
N HIS A 102 0.18 13.90 -8.91
CA HIS A 102 1.29 13.18 -8.28
C HIS A 102 1.09 11.67 -8.25
N VAL A 103 -0.10 11.16 -8.62
CA VAL A 103 -0.33 9.73 -8.69
C VAL A 103 0.28 9.12 -9.94
N LEU A 104 0.61 7.84 -9.84
CA LEU A 104 1.01 7.05 -10.98
C LEU A 104 -0.15 6.94 -11.99
N PRO A 105 0.09 7.23 -13.29
CA PRO A 105 -0.90 7.05 -14.34
C PRO A 105 -1.43 5.62 -14.37
N ALA A 106 -2.71 5.47 -14.70
CA ALA A 106 -3.41 4.18 -14.65
C ALA A 106 -2.68 3.09 -15.47
N GLU A 107 -2.13 3.48 -16.61
CA GLU A 107 -1.43 2.62 -17.55
C GLU A 107 -0.13 2.04 -16.96
N ALA A 108 0.49 2.74 -16.01
CA ALA A 108 1.72 2.32 -15.36
C ALA A 108 1.50 1.49 -14.09
N ARG A 109 0.25 1.36 -13.60
CA ARG A 109 -0.07 0.63 -12.36
C ARG A 109 0.11 -0.89 -12.49
N GLY A 110 0.03 -1.43 -13.70
CA GLY A 110 0.17 -2.86 -13.99
C GLY A 110 1.51 -3.47 -13.60
N ARG A 111 2.52 -2.64 -13.26
CA ARG A 111 3.81 -3.10 -12.71
C ARG A 111 3.75 -3.47 -11.21
N PHE A 112 2.66 -3.15 -10.52
CA PHE A 112 2.46 -3.46 -9.11
C PHE A 112 1.32 -4.47 -8.93
N PRO A 113 1.52 -5.53 -8.14
CA PRO A 113 0.43 -6.40 -7.72
C PRO A 113 -0.64 -5.59 -6.97
N GLN A 114 -1.90 -6.02 -7.08
CA GLN A 114 -3.03 -5.47 -6.34
C GLN A 114 -3.88 -6.61 -5.78
N ALA A 115 -4.30 -6.50 -4.52
CA ALA A 115 -5.21 -7.47 -3.91
C ALA A 115 -6.35 -6.75 -3.19
N ALA A 116 -7.46 -6.54 -3.88
CA ALA A 116 -8.60 -5.81 -3.32
C ALA A 116 -9.02 -6.38 -1.95
N ARG A 117 -9.21 -5.51 -0.96
CA ARG A 117 -9.72 -5.88 0.36
C ARG A 117 -11.02 -5.14 0.68
N THR A 118 -11.79 -5.72 1.59
CA THR A 118 -12.96 -5.05 2.19
C THR A 118 -12.54 -4.40 3.50
N LEU A 119 -13.10 -3.23 3.81
CA LEU A 119 -12.94 -2.52 5.09
C LEU A 119 -14.13 -2.79 6.01
#